data_AF-A0A927VKJ0-F1
#
_entry.id   AF-A0A927VKJ0-F1
#
_cell.length_a   1.000
_cell.length_b   1.000
_cell.length_c   1.000
_cell.angle_alpha   90.00
_cell.angle_beta   90.00
_cell.angle_gamma   90.00
#
_symmetry.space_group_name_H-M   'P 1'
#
loop_
_entity.id
_entity.type
_entity.pdbx_description
1 polymer ?
#
loop_
_entity_poly.entity_id
_entity_poly.type
_entity_poly.pdbx_seq_one_letter_code
_entity_poly.pdbx_strand_id
1 'polypeptide(L)'
;MFKKSWLEDVYGTPQFPVLKEEISSLTNQHYLKKIALASKCYEFRQTAVCRLDDQKLLFRIAQKNESIDARIDALKRITDTGKRLSAALPVINDGSISDHYRIEAIGSVIHDFPRAQEELRTIISRADLCDAVGAAQLLEDKELAQEVFQRAALNCRYGTDRMKAIRNINDGNVLLRIIKAEDDGEVAMTAASRITDPDLKQSAFREIASAERFSRLYLKYRYDAAVQLNDRELKISVLKDILETAECGVNQKSGTYTWQDKNKLQIVNDCKSVLNSLGE
;
A
#
# COMPACT_ATOMS: atom_id res chain seq x y z
N MET A 1 -1.26 29.74 -25.60
CA MET A 1 -0.90 28.54 -26.39
C MET A 1 -0.35 27.50 -25.42
N PHE A 2 -0.94 26.31 -25.30
CA PHE A 2 -0.18 25.15 -24.79
C PHE A 2 0.27 24.36 -25.99
N LYS A 3 1.59 24.16 -26.12
CA LYS A 3 2.22 23.27 -27.08
C LYS A 3 3.59 22.84 -26.55
N LYS A 4 3.73 21.57 -26.16
CA LYS A 4 4.71 20.72 -26.84
C LYS A 4 4.33 19.23 -26.86
N SER A 5 4.26 18.56 -28.02
CA SER A 5 3.85 19.14 -29.32
C SER A 5 2.31 19.34 -29.41
N TRP A 6 1.51 18.48 -28.77
CA TRP A 6 0.27 18.76 -28.00
C TRP A 6 0.11 17.59 -26.99
N LEU A 7 1.20 17.32 -26.25
CA LEU A 7 1.57 16.05 -25.57
C LEU A 7 2.33 15.07 -26.47
N GLU A 8 3.24 15.64 -27.23
CA GLU A 8 3.85 15.08 -28.43
C GLU A 8 2.85 14.28 -29.31
N ASP A 9 1.91 15.12 -29.80
CA ASP A 9 0.72 15.00 -30.64
C ASP A 9 -0.36 13.99 -30.32
N VAL A 10 -0.14 13.15 -29.32
CA VAL A 10 -1.11 12.92 -28.27
C VAL A 10 -0.51 12.02 -27.21
N TYR A 11 0.48 11.15 -27.51
CA TYR A 11 1.26 10.38 -26.51
C TYR A 11 2.60 9.77 -27.03
N GLY A 12 3.33 10.41 -27.96
CA GLY A 12 4.70 9.98 -28.35
C GLY A 12 5.81 10.61 -27.47
N THR A 13 7.02 10.01 -27.39
CA THR A 13 7.96 10.14 -26.23
C THR A 13 8.36 11.57 -25.85
N PRO A 14 8.12 11.94 -24.57
CA PRO A 14 9.14 11.68 -23.53
C PRO A 14 8.72 10.58 -22.53
N GLN A 15 9.67 10.12 -21.70
CA GLN A 15 9.47 8.99 -20.75
C GLN A 15 8.25 9.23 -19.82
N PHE A 16 7.52 8.17 -19.48
CA PHE A 16 6.25 8.20 -18.71
C PHE A 16 6.23 9.17 -17.50
N PRO A 17 7.29 9.28 -16.68
CA PRO A 17 7.32 10.24 -15.57
C PRO A 17 7.20 11.71 -16.02
N VAL A 18 7.86 12.08 -17.12
CA VAL A 18 7.93 13.46 -17.63
C VAL A 18 6.57 13.95 -18.11
N LEU A 19 5.83 13.12 -18.88
CA LEU A 19 4.50 13.50 -19.37
C LEU A 19 3.47 13.65 -18.24
N LYS A 20 3.54 12.80 -17.21
CA LYS A 20 2.64 12.92 -16.06
C LYS A 20 2.88 14.24 -15.31
N GLU A 21 4.13 14.63 -15.11
CA GLU A 21 4.49 15.90 -14.47
C GLU A 21 4.01 17.10 -15.28
N GLU A 22 4.18 17.07 -16.60
CA GLU A 22 3.69 18.13 -17.49
C GLU A 22 2.17 18.27 -17.41
N ILE A 23 1.41 17.17 -17.49
CA ILE A 23 -0.05 17.20 -17.35
C ILE A 23 -0.45 17.69 -15.96
N SER A 24 0.30 17.31 -14.92
CA SER A 24 0.07 17.77 -13.55
C SER A 24 0.30 19.27 -13.39
N SER A 25 1.14 19.89 -14.22
CA SER A 25 1.38 21.34 -14.22
C SER A 25 0.36 22.14 -15.03
N LEU A 26 -0.46 21.49 -15.87
CA LEU A 26 -1.43 22.16 -16.73
C LEU A 26 -2.47 22.93 -15.94
N THR A 27 -2.67 24.20 -16.29
CA THR A 27 -3.75 25.06 -15.77
C THR A 27 -4.83 25.34 -16.80
N ASN A 28 -4.57 25.03 -18.08
CA ASN A 28 -5.51 25.31 -19.15
C ASN A 28 -6.63 24.25 -19.20
N GLN A 29 -7.82 24.66 -18.75
CA GLN A 29 -9.02 23.81 -18.65
C GLN A 29 -9.46 23.19 -20.00
N HIS A 30 -9.18 23.84 -21.13
CA HIS A 30 -9.48 23.27 -22.46
C HIS A 30 -8.66 22.00 -22.72
N TYR A 31 -7.38 22.01 -22.37
CA TYR A 31 -6.50 20.87 -22.57
C TYR A 31 -6.74 19.77 -21.55
N LEU A 32 -6.98 20.13 -20.28
CA LEU A 32 -7.39 19.19 -19.24
C LEU A 32 -8.67 18.44 -19.65
N LYS A 33 -9.67 19.14 -20.18
CA LYS A 33 -10.90 18.52 -20.69
C LYS A 33 -10.64 17.51 -21.80
N LYS A 34 -9.78 17.85 -22.76
CA LYS A 34 -9.43 16.93 -23.86
C LYS A 34 -8.75 15.67 -23.34
N ILE A 35 -7.78 15.80 -22.43
CA ILE A 35 -7.05 14.67 -21.86
C ILE A 35 -7.99 13.78 -21.04
N ALA A 36 -8.81 14.38 -20.17
CA ALA A 36 -9.77 13.67 -19.33
C ALA A 36 -10.76 12.82 -20.13
N LEU A 37 -11.19 13.29 -21.31
CA LEU A 37 -12.18 12.62 -22.13
C LEU A 37 -11.61 11.62 -23.14
N ALA A 38 -10.37 11.82 -23.61
CA ALA A 38 -9.85 11.10 -24.77
C ALA A 38 -8.55 10.32 -24.51
N SER A 39 -7.87 10.51 -23.37
CA SER A 39 -6.63 9.78 -23.11
C SER A 39 -6.88 8.29 -22.93
N LYS A 40 -6.05 7.44 -23.53
CA LYS A 40 -6.07 5.98 -23.28
C LYS A 40 -5.32 5.59 -22.00
N CYS A 41 -4.31 6.39 -21.63
CA CYS A 41 -3.56 6.22 -20.40
C CYS A 41 -4.42 6.64 -19.20
N TYR A 42 -4.65 5.71 -18.28
CA TYR A 42 -5.47 5.95 -17.09
C TYR A 42 -4.89 7.08 -16.23
N GLU A 43 -3.59 7.06 -15.98
CA GLU A 43 -2.91 8.02 -15.12
C GLU A 43 -3.01 9.44 -15.67
N PHE A 44 -3.01 9.60 -17.01
CA PHE A 44 -3.21 10.90 -17.65
C PHE A 44 -4.67 11.36 -17.57
N ARG A 45 -5.64 10.46 -17.78
CA ARG A 45 -7.06 10.78 -17.55
C ARG A 45 -7.27 11.24 -16.11
N GLN A 46 -6.81 10.44 -15.14
CA GLN A 46 -6.92 10.74 -13.72
C GLN A 46 -6.32 12.10 -13.38
N THR A 47 -5.06 12.32 -13.78
CA THR A 47 -4.37 13.60 -13.52
C THR A 47 -5.16 14.78 -14.07
N ALA A 48 -5.70 14.65 -15.28
CA ALA A 48 -6.51 15.70 -15.89
C ALA A 48 -7.85 15.91 -15.19
N VAL A 49 -8.58 14.83 -14.87
CA VAL A 49 -9.87 14.89 -14.14
C VAL A 49 -9.70 15.55 -12.78
N CYS A 50 -8.65 15.19 -12.04
CA CYS A 50 -8.32 15.77 -10.73
C CYS A 50 -8.03 17.27 -10.79
N ARG A 51 -7.78 17.85 -11.97
CA ARG A 51 -7.50 19.28 -12.17
C ARG A 51 -8.61 20.03 -12.91
N LEU A 52 -9.71 19.36 -13.25
CA LEU A 52 -10.87 20.01 -13.86
C LEU A 52 -11.63 20.84 -12.83
N ASP A 53 -12.02 22.05 -13.24
CA ASP A 53 -12.84 22.96 -12.42
C ASP A 53 -14.31 22.99 -12.89
N ASP A 54 -14.58 22.54 -14.13
CA ASP A 54 -15.93 22.48 -14.69
C ASP A 54 -16.76 21.38 -14.00
N GLN A 55 -17.51 21.78 -12.96
CA GLN A 55 -18.40 20.89 -12.19
C GLN A 55 -19.49 20.23 -13.05
N LYS A 56 -19.95 20.88 -14.14
CA LYS A 56 -20.92 20.27 -15.06
C LYS A 56 -20.27 19.19 -15.92
N LEU A 57 -19.02 19.36 -16.30
CA LEU A 57 -18.25 18.33 -16.99
C LEU A 57 -17.92 17.16 -16.05
N LEU A 58 -17.44 17.44 -14.82
CA LEU A 58 -17.15 16.41 -13.82
C LEU A 58 -18.38 15.52 -13.56
N PHE A 59 -19.55 16.13 -13.35
CA PHE A 59 -20.79 15.37 -13.20
C PHE A 59 -21.11 14.50 -14.41
N ARG A 60 -20.94 15.02 -15.63
CA ARG A 60 -21.14 14.22 -16.86
C ARG A 60 -20.16 13.05 -16.97
N ILE A 61 -18.90 13.25 -16.61
CA ILE A 61 -17.88 12.19 -16.60
C ILE A 61 -18.28 11.10 -15.59
N ALA A 62 -18.62 11.48 -14.35
CA ALA A 62 -19.03 10.53 -13.31
C ALA A 62 -20.25 9.67 -13.72
N GLN A 63 -21.19 10.26 -14.45
CA GLN A 63 -22.40 9.56 -14.88
C GLN A 63 -22.21 8.61 -16.06
N LYS A 64 -21.39 8.98 -17.07
CA LYS A 64 -21.47 8.37 -18.40
C LYS A 64 -20.14 7.98 -19.04
N ASN A 65 -19.01 8.25 -18.40
CA ASN A 65 -17.72 7.89 -19.00
C ASN A 65 -17.58 6.36 -19.06
N GLU A 66 -17.03 5.83 -20.16
CA GLU A 66 -16.83 4.39 -20.33
C GLU A 66 -15.78 3.83 -19.35
N SER A 67 -14.79 4.63 -18.97
CA SER A 67 -13.79 4.26 -17.97
C SER A 67 -14.35 4.44 -16.57
N ILE A 68 -14.50 3.32 -15.85
CA ILE A 68 -14.95 3.34 -14.46
C ILE A 68 -14.00 4.15 -13.57
N ASP A 69 -12.68 4.09 -13.79
CA ASP A 69 -11.74 4.92 -13.04
C ASP A 69 -12.00 6.42 -13.24
N ALA A 70 -12.24 6.84 -14.48
CA ALA A 70 -12.56 8.24 -14.77
C ALA A 70 -13.88 8.66 -14.11
N ARG A 71 -14.86 7.75 -14.01
CA ARG A 71 -16.09 8.01 -13.28
C ARG A 71 -15.81 8.26 -11.79
N ILE A 72 -14.98 7.43 -11.17
CA ILE A 72 -14.62 7.53 -9.75
C ILE A 72 -13.76 8.76 -9.45
N ASP A 73 -12.76 9.06 -10.28
CA ASP A 73 -11.94 10.26 -10.13
C ASP A 73 -12.80 11.53 -10.22
N ALA A 74 -13.75 11.55 -11.16
CA ALA A 74 -14.68 12.66 -11.29
C ALA A 74 -15.63 12.74 -10.09
N LEU A 75 -16.10 11.61 -9.59
CA LEU A 75 -16.97 11.51 -8.41
C LEU A 75 -16.34 12.18 -7.19
N LYS A 76 -15.06 11.88 -6.91
CA LYS A 76 -14.27 12.48 -5.82
C LYS A 76 -14.11 14.01 -5.95
N ARG A 77 -14.29 14.57 -7.14
CA ARG A 77 -14.12 16.00 -7.47
C ARG A 77 -15.42 16.80 -7.53
N ILE A 78 -16.59 16.15 -7.59
CA ILE A 78 -17.89 16.83 -7.59
C ILE A 78 -18.11 17.44 -6.21
N THR A 79 -18.38 18.74 -6.12
CA THR A 79 -18.56 19.42 -4.81
C THR A 79 -19.99 19.36 -4.28
N ASP A 80 -20.96 19.28 -5.19
CA ASP A 80 -22.40 19.19 -4.88
C ASP A 80 -22.75 17.77 -4.40
N THR A 81 -23.14 17.63 -3.14
CA THR A 81 -23.39 16.33 -2.48
C THR A 81 -24.52 15.54 -3.15
N GLY A 82 -25.62 16.20 -3.52
CA GLY A 82 -26.75 15.55 -4.21
C GLY A 82 -26.37 15.05 -5.60
N LYS A 83 -25.59 15.83 -6.36
CA LYS A 83 -25.03 15.38 -7.64
C LYS A 83 -24.03 14.26 -7.46
N ARG A 84 -23.16 14.33 -6.45
CA ARG A 84 -22.20 13.25 -6.17
C ARG A 84 -22.94 11.97 -5.84
N LEU A 85 -23.90 11.99 -4.92
CA LEU A 85 -24.71 10.83 -4.56
C LEU A 85 -25.44 10.25 -5.78
N SER A 86 -26.13 11.07 -6.56
CA SER A 86 -26.85 10.59 -7.75
C SER A 86 -25.92 10.01 -8.84
N ALA A 87 -24.68 10.48 -8.94
CA ALA A 87 -23.67 9.90 -9.83
C ALA A 87 -23.02 8.62 -9.25
N ALA A 88 -22.93 8.49 -7.92
CA ALA A 88 -22.37 7.31 -7.26
C ALA A 88 -23.32 6.11 -7.32
N LEU A 89 -24.62 6.30 -7.14
CA LEU A 89 -25.61 5.21 -7.03
C LEU A 89 -25.56 4.19 -8.19
N PRO A 90 -25.45 4.59 -9.47
CA PRO A 90 -25.30 3.63 -10.56
C PRO A 90 -24.00 2.82 -10.51
N VAL A 91 -22.95 3.31 -9.83
CA VAL A 91 -21.74 2.51 -9.60
C VAL A 91 -21.99 1.51 -8.46
N ILE A 92 -22.53 2.01 -7.35
CA ILE A 92 -22.73 1.22 -6.12
C ILE A 92 -23.66 0.03 -6.36
N ASN A 93 -24.73 0.24 -7.13
CA ASN A 93 -25.80 -0.73 -7.33
C ASN A 93 -25.56 -1.68 -8.52
N ASP A 94 -24.53 -1.45 -9.32
CA ASP A 94 -24.22 -2.29 -10.48
C ASP A 94 -23.32 -3.45 -10.05
N GLY A 95 -23.91 -4.65 -9.95
CA GLY A 95 -23.20 -5.87 -9.58
C GLY A 95 -22.18 -6.36 -10.62
N SER A 96 -22.14 -5.77 -11.82
CA SER A 96 -21.10 -6.07 -12.81
C SER A 96 -19.81 -5.29 -12.57
N ILE A 97 -19.87 -4.21 -11.78
CA ILE A 97 -18.69 -3.42 -11.38
C ILE A 97 -18.00 -4.12 -10.21
N SER A 98 -16.66 -4.17 -10.26
CA SER A 98 -15.86 -4.78 -9.18
C SER A 98 -16.07 -4.06 -7.84
N ASP A 99 -15.96 -4.82 -6.76
CA ASP A 99 -16.18 -4.31 -5.41
C ASP A 99 -15.20 -3.19 -5.06
N HIS A 100 -13.96 -3.27 -5.54
CA HIS A 100 -13.00 -2.16 -5.48
C HIS A 100 -13.63 -0.79 -5.82
N TYR A 101 -14.21 -0.63 -7.03
CA TYR A 101 -14.79 0.66 -7.44
C TYR A 101 -16.09 0.99 -6.69
N ARG A 102 -16.85 -0.03 -6.29
CA ARG A 102 -18.06 0.17 -5.49
C ARG A 102 -17.72 0.71 -4.11
N ILE A 103 -16.69 0.19 -3.47
CA ILE A 103 -16.14 0.70 -2.21
C ILE A 103 -15.65 2.13 -2.38
N GLU A 104 -14.91 2.44 -3.44
CA GLU A 104 -14.46 3.83 -3.69
C GLU A 104 -15.64 4.78 -3.91
N ALA A 105 -16.68 4.34 -4.63
CA ALA A 105 -17.90 5.11 -4.82
C ALA A 105 -18.60 5.35 -3.47
N ILE A 106 -18.82 4.31 -2.66
CA ILE A 106 -19.40 4.42 -1.32
C ILE A 106 -18.59 5.40 -0.47
N GLY A 107 -17.26 5.27 -0.42
CA GLY A 107 -16.39 6.14 0.36
C GLY A 107 -16.52 7.63 -0.02
N SER A 108 -16.77 7.93 -1.29
CA SER A 108 -16.95 9.32 -1.75
C SER A 108 -18.27 9.98 -1.31
N VAL A 109 -19.26 9.17 -0.90
CA VAL A 109 -20.60 9.60 -0.50
C VAL A 109 -21.02 9.04 0.86
N ILE A 110 -20.07 8.56 1.67
CA ILE A 110 -20.37 7.75 2.86
C ILE A 110 -21.28 8.46 3.87
N HIS A 111 -21.11 9.78 4.03
CA HIS A 111 -21.92 10.59 4.94
C HIS A 111 -23.28 10.99 4.36
N ASP A 112 -23.41 10.97 3.03
CA ASP A 112 -24.62 11.38 2.31
C ASP A 112 -25.47 10.17 1.86
N PHE A 113 -24.96 8.94 2.03
CA PHE A 113 -25.59 7.69 1.60
C PHE A 113 -26.04 6.85 2.82
N PRO A 114 -27.33 6.90 3.21
CA PRO A 114 -27.80 6.24 4.43
C PRO A 114 -27.59 4.72 4.49
N ARG A 115 -27.49 4.05 3.33
CA ARG A 115 -27.26 2.59 3.24
C ARG A 115 -25.79 2.21 3.12
N ALA A 116 -24.85 3.16 3.23
CA ALA A 116 -23.42 2.90 3.06
C ALA A 116 -22.94 1.73 3.93
N GLN A 117 -23.29 1.73 5.22
CA GLN A 117 -22.85 0.70 6.16
C GLN A 117 -23.42 -0.69 5.83
N GLU A 118 -24.66 -0.77 5.35
CA GLU A 118 -25.29 -2.03 4.92
C GLU A 118 -24.64 -2.60 3.66
N GLU A 119 -24.33 -1.74 2.68
CA GLU A 119 -23.63 -2.12 1.46
C GLU A 119 -22.19 -2.60 1.76
N LEU A 120 -21.47 -1.90 2.65
CA LEU A 120 -20.13 -2.30 3.07
C LEU A 120 -20.14 -3.69 3.74
N ARG A 121 -21.11 -3.97 4.62
CA ARG A 121 -21.29 -5.31 5.23
C ARG A 121 -21.57 -6.37 4.18
N THR A 122 -22.43 -6.06 3.21
CA THR A 122 -22.76 -6.96 2.11
C THR A 122 -21.50 -7.28 1.30
N ILE A 123 -20.69 -6.29 0.95
CA ILE A 123 -19.41 -6.48 0.26
C ILE A 123 -18.46 -7.34 1.10
N ILE A 124 -18.26 -7.03 2.39
CA ILE A 124 -17.38 -7.80 3.29
C ILE A 124 -17.75 -9.29 3.33
N SER A 125 -19.03 -9.63 3.23
CA SER A 125 -19.51 -11.01 3.30
C SER A 125 -19.17 -11.88 2.08
N ARG A 126 -18.90 -11.27 0.92
CA ARG A 126 -18.74 -11.99 -0.36
C ARG A 126 -17.50 -11.64 -1.17
N ALA A 127 -16.91 -10.47 -0.94
CA ALA A 127 -15.74 -10.00 -1.67
C ALA A 127 -14.49 -10.78 -1.26
N ASP A 128 -13.43 -10.68 -2.08
CA ASP A 128 -12.12 -11.16 -1.65
C ASP A 128 -11.59 -10.36 -0.45
N LEU A 129 -10.54 -10.87 0.19
CA LEU A 129 -9.98 -10.24 1.39
C LEU A 129 -9.40 -8.84 1.12
N CYS A 130 -8.96 -8.53 -0.10
CA CYS A 130 -8.40 -7.22 -0.43
C CYS A 130 -9.50 -6.16 -0.44
N ASP A 131 -10.60 -6.44 -1.15
CA ASP A 131 -11.75 -5.54 -1.19
C ASP A 131 -12.47 -5.50 0.16
N ALA A 132 -12.54 -6.62 0.89
CA ALA A 132 -13.09 -6.63 2.25
C ALA A 132 -12.31 -5.70 3.21
N VAL A 133 -10.98 -5.61 3.08
CA VAL A 133 -10.18 -4.63 3.85
C VAL A 133 -10.57 -3.20 3.50
N GLY A 134 -10.70 -2.88 2.21
CA GLY A 134 -11.15 -1.55 1.78
C GLY A 134 -12.52 -1.17 2.33
N ALA A 135 -13.46 -2.12 2.30
CA ALA A 135 -14.78 -1.92 2.89
C ALA A 135 -14.73 -1.75 4.42
N ALA A 136 -13.92 -2.56 5.11
CA ALA A 136 -13.75 -2.50 6.57
C ALA A 136 -13.13 -1.17 7.04
N GLN A 137 -12.29 -0.52 6.23
CA GLN A 137 -11.75 0.82 6.56
C GLN A 137 -12.82 1.92 6.61
N LEU A 138 -13.95 1.70 5.92
CA LEU A 138 -15.08 2.63 5.88
C LEU A 138 -16.20 2.25 6.87
N LEU A 139 -16.07 1.10 7.53
CA LEU A 139 -17.10 0.55 8.39
C LEU A 139 -17.08 1.21 9.78
N GLU A 140 -18.25 1.58 10.28
CA GLU A 140 -18.40 2.13 11.65
C GLU A 140 -18.31 1.05 12.73
N ASP A 141 -18.68 -0.19 12.38
CA ASP A 141 -18.56 -1.35 13.25
C ASP A 141 -17.10 -1.76 13.38
N LYS A 142 -16.48 -1.24 14.44
CA LYS A 142 -15.06 -1.43 14.73
C LYS A 142 -14.73 -2.88 15.02
N GLU A 143 -15.64 -3.65 15.60
CA GLU A 143 -15.40 -5.06 15.94
C GLU A 143 -15.29 -5.88 14.66
N LEU A 144 -16.29 -5.79 13.79
CA LEU A 144 -16.26 -6.46 12.49
C LEU A 144 -15.08 -5.98 11.63
N ALA A 145 -14.77 -4.68 11.65
CA ALA A 145 -13.61 -4.16 10.91
C ALA A 145 -12.29 -4.79 11.41
N GLN A 146 -12.09 -4.88 12.74
CA GLN A 146 -10.89 -5.51 13.30
C GLN A 146 -10.82 -7.01 12.96
N GLU A 147 -11.94 -7.74 12.96
CA GLU A 147 -11.97 -9.14 12.53
C GLU A 147 -11.53 -9.30 11.07
N VAL A 148 -11.99 -8.43 10.18
CA VAL A 148 -11.60 -8.44 8.77
C VAL A 148 -10.11 -8.14 8.62
N PHE A 149 -9.57 -7.14 9.30
CA PHE A 149 -8.14 -6.82 9.23
C PHE A 149 -7.28 -7.98 9.74
N GLN A 150 -7.67 -8.63 10.83
CA GLN A 150 -6.96 -9.80 11.35
C GLN A 150 -6.96 -10.96 10.36
N ARG A 151 -8.13 -11.28 9.80
CA ARG A 151 -8.27 -12.34 8.80
C ARG A 151 -7.43 -12.05 7.56
N ALA A 152 -7.47 -10.82 7.05
CA ALA A 152 -6.70 -10.41 5.88
C ALA A 152 -5.18 -10.42 6.14
N ALA A 153 -4.74 -9.97 7.31
CA ALA A 153 -3.33 -9.99 7.68
C ALA A 153 -2.73 -11.39 7.71
N LEU A 154 -3.52 -12.44 7.97
CA LEU A 154 -3.05 -13.83 8.01
C LEU A 154 -3.23 -14.58 6.69
N ASN A 155 -4.23 -14.21 5.88
CA ASN A 155 -4.68 -15.04 4.75
C ASN A 155 -4.53 -14.38 3.38
N CYS A 156 -4.21 -13.09 3.30
CA CYS A 156 -3.98 -12.44 2.01
C CYS A 156 -2.70 -13.00 1.36
N ARG A 157 -2.82 -13.33 0.07
CA ARG A 157 -1.72 -13.90 -0.73
C ARG A 157 -0.51 -12.97 -0.84
N TYR A 158 -0.76 -11.67 -1.05
CA TYR A 158 0.28 -10.69 -1.29
C TYR A 158 0.64 -9.94 -0.01
N GLY A 159 1.94 -9.77 0.25
CA GLY A 159 2.44 -9.05 1.43
C GLY A 159 1.94 -7.61 1.48
N THR A 160 1.74 -6.96 0.33
CA THR A 160 1.15 -5.62 0.24
C THR A 160 -0.24 -5.53 0.84
N ASP A 161 -1.10 -6.53 0.61
CA ASP A 161 -2.46 -6.55 1.12
C ASP A 161 -2.49 -6.95 2.61
N ARG A 162 -1.60 -7.87 3.03
CA ARG A 162 -1.37 -8.14 4.46
C ARG A 162 -0.95 -6.87 5.20
N MET A 163 0.00 -6.12 4.65
CA MET A 163 0.45 -4.84 5.23
C MET A 163 -0.66 -3.78 5.28
N LYS A 164 -1.52 -3.68 4.27
CA LYS A 164 -2.69 -2.79 4.33
C LYS A 164 -3.58 -3.13 5.52
N ALA A 165 -3.87 -4.41 5.75
CA ALA A 165 -4.67 -4.84 6.89
C ALA A 165 -3.97 -4.54 8.23
N ILE A 166 -2.69 -4.89 8.35
CA ILE A 166 -1.87 -4.67 9.57
C ILE A 166 -1.84 -3.20 10.00
N ARG A 167 -1.80 -2.27 9.05
CA ARG A 167 -1.82 -0.83 9.35
C ARG A 167 -3.09 -0.37 10.10
N ASN A 168 -4.17 -1.14 10.01
CA ASN A 168 -5.45 -0.85 10.65
C ASN A 168 -5.72 -1.73 11.90
N ILE A 169 -4.83 -2.67 12.23
CA ILE A 169 -4.93 -3.45 13.47
C ILE A 169 -4.44 -2.58 14.64
N ASN A 170 -5.21 -2.59 15.73
CA ASN A 170 -4.90 -1.79 16.93
C ASN A 170 -4.45 -2.63 18.13
N ASP A 171 -4.77 -3.92 18.15
CA ASP A 171 -4.34 -4.82 19.23
C ASP A 171 -2.91 -5.29 19.00
N GLY A 172 -2.00 -4.88 19.88
CA GLY A 172 -0.60 -5.27 19.83
C GLY A 172 -0.38 -6.77 19.99
N ASN A 173 -1.22 -7.48 20.76
CA ASN A 173 -1.10 -8.93 20.94
C ASN A 173 -1.45 -9.68 19.66
N VAL A 174 -2.47 -9.19 18.95
CA VAL A 174 -2.83 -9.70 17.62
C VAL A 174 -1.67 -9.48 16.65
N LEU A 175 -1.07 -8.30 16.64
CA LEU A 175 0.12 -8.03 15.81
C LEU A 175 1.28 -8.96 16.15
N LEU A 176 1.55 -9.21 17.43
CA LEU A 176 2.58 -10.15 17.84
C LEU A 176 2.27 -11.59 17.40
N ARG A 177 1.00 -12.02 17.46
CA ARG A 177 0.58 -13.34 16.96
C ARG A 177 0.80 -13.45 15.45
N ILE A 178 0.52 -12.40 14.69
CA ILE A 178 0.79 -12.35 13.24
C ILE A 178 2.30 -12.51 13.00
N ILE A 179 3.14 -11.75 13.69
CA ILE A 179 4.61 -11.86 13.58
C ILE A 179 5.11 -13.29 13.82
N LYS A 180 4.53 -13.99 14.80
CA LYS A 180 4.87 -15.38 15.14
C LYS A 180 4.46 -16.40 14.08
N ALA A 181 3.42 -16.10 13.30
CA ALA A 181 2.88 -16.99 12.27
C ALA A 181 3.37 -16.65 10.85
N GLU A 182 4.08 -15.53 10.67
CA GLU A 182 4.46 -14.97 9.38
C GLU A 182 5.93 -15.30 9.02
N ASP A 183 6.17 -15.60 7.74
CA ASP A 183 7.51 -15.84 7.17
C ASP A 183 8.03 -14.65 6.33
N ASP A 184 7.19 -13.65 6.05
CA ASP A 184 7.56 -12.44 5.32
C ASP A 184 8.11 -11.37 6.27
N GLY A 185 9.42 -11.10 6.17
CA GLY A 185 10.11 -10.14 7.02
C GLY A 185 9.59 -8.70 6.91
N GLU A 186 9.09 -8.28 5.74
CA GLU A 186 8.55 -6.92 5.58
C GLU A 186 7.20 -6.78 6.30
N VAL A 187 6.35 -7.80 6.19
CA VAL A 187 5.07 -7.90 6.88
C VAL A 187 5.29 -7.91 8.39
N ALA A 188 6.24 -8.74 8.87
CA ALA A 188 6.58 -8.82 10.28
C ALA A 188 7.11 -7.49 10.84
N MET A 189 8.03 -6.82 10.13
CA MET A 189 8.54 -5.51 10.55
C MET A 189 7.45 -4.43 10.52
N THR A 190 6.54 -4.47 9.55
CA THR A 190 5.38 -3.58 9.51
C THR A 190 4.49 -3.78 10.74
N ALA A 191 4.21 -5.03 11.12
CA ALA A 191 3.45 -5.35 12.32
C ALA A 191 4.17 -4.88 13.60
N ALA A 192 5.48 -5.14 13.74
CA ALA A 192 6.26 -4.70 14.90
C ALA A 192 6.26 -3.16 15.03
N SER A 193 6.34 -2.44 13.90
CA SER A 193 6.32 -0.97 13.89
C SER A 193 5.00 -0.40 14.43
N ARG A 194 3.89 -1.11 14.23
CA ARG A 194 2.53 -0.73 14.65
C ARG A 194 2.26 -0.97 16.13
N ILE A 195 3.05 -1.82 16.80
CA ILE A 195 2.91 -2.04 18.24
C ILE A 195 3.35 -0.76 18.97
N THR A 196 2.46 -0.26 19.82
CA THR A 196 2.64 0.97 20.62
C THR A 196 3.16 0.67 22.02
N ASP A 197 2.75 -0.44 22.63
CA ASP A 197 3.24 -0.90 23.92
C ASP A 197 4.75 -1.22 23.84
N PRO A 198 5.61 -0.55 24.62
CA PRO A 198 7.06 -0.70 24.49
C PRO A 198 7.57 -2.12 24.75
N ASP A 199 7.03 -2.81 25.74
CA ASP A 199 7.50 -4.15 26.14
C ASP A 199 7.09 -5.20 25.11
N LEU A 200 5.86 -5.08 24.61
CA LEU A 200 5.35 -5.92 23.53
C LEU A 200 6.09 -5.65 22.21
N LYS A 201 6.47 -4.39 21.96
CA LYS A 201 7.27 -4.02 20.79
C LYS A 201 8.68 -4.61 20.87
N GLN A 202 9.31 -4.58 22.05
CA GLN A 202 10.59 -5.26 22.28
C GLN A 202 10.47 -6.78 22.10
N SER A 203 9.36 -7.36 22.56
CA SER A 203 9.07 -8.79 22.34
C SER A 203 8.92 -9.13 20.86
N ALA A 204 8.28 -8.25 20.08
CA ALA A 204 8.15 -8.40 18.63
C ALA A 204 9.50 -8.29 17.91
N PHE A 205 10.35 -7.32 18.25
CA PHE A 205 11.69 -7.22 17.66
C PHE A 205 12.57 -8.42 18.02
N ARG A 206 12.47 -8.93 19.25
CA ARG A 206 13.16 -10.17 19.65
C ARG A 206 12.73 -11.35 18.79
N GLU A 207 11.42 -11.54 18.61
CA GLU A 207 10.87 -12.61 17.76
C GLU A 207 11.41 -12.51 16.33
N ILE A 208 11.45 -11.31 15.73
CA ILE A 208 11.94 -11.12 14.36
C ILE A 208 13.46 -11.34 14.27
N ALA A 209 14.22 -10.79 15.20
CA ALA A 209 15.67 -10.83 15.18
C ALA A 209 16.21 -12.27 15.38
N SER A 210 15.55 -13.05 16.25
CA SER A 210 15.93 -14.42 16.60
C SER A 210 15.28 -15.50 15.73
N ALA A 211 14.37 -15.15 14.82
CA ALA A 211 13.65 -16.15 14.03
C ALA A 211 14.51 -16.77 12.92
N GLU A 212 14.84 -18.05 13.10
CA GLU A 212 15.52 -18.87 12.10
C GLU A 212 14.64 -19.21 10.88
N ARG A 213 13.31 -19.08 11.02
CA ARG A 213 12.33 -19.31 9.93
C ARG A 213 12.45 -18.30 8.79
N PHE A 214 12.98 -17.12 9.07
CA PHE A 214 13.29 -16.14 8.02
C PHE A 214 14.50 -16.64 7.22
N SER A 215 14.26 -17.16 6.02
CA SER A 215 15.32 -17.72 5.16
C SER A 215 16.49 -16.74 4.95
N ARG A 216 17.63 -17.25 4.45
CA ARG A 216 18.85 -16.47 4.14
C ARG A 216 18.64 -15.19 3.30
N LEU A 217 17.50 -15.05 2.61
CA LEU A 217 17.09 -13.85 1.86
C LEU A 217 16.60 -12.68 2.76
N TYR A 218 16.43 -12.90 4.06
CA TYR A 218 15.79 -11.97 5.00
C TYR A 218 16.72 -11.46 6.12
N LEU A 219 18.04 -11.67 6.00
CA LEU A 219 19.03 -11.17 6.99
C LEU A 219 18.87 -9.68 7.28
N LYS A 220 18.45 -8.89 6.28
CA LYS A 220 18.16 -7.48 6.45
C LYS A 220 17.11 -7.23 7.54
N TYR A 221 15.99 -7.94 7.53
CA TYR A 221 14.91 -7.71 8.50
C TYR A 221 15.29 -8.21 9.90
N ARG A 222 16.06 -9.31 9.99
CA ARG A 222 16.65 -9.75 11.26
C ARG A 222 17.57 -8.67 11.83
N TYR A 223 18.42 -8.08 10.99
CA TYR A 223 19.31 -6.97 11.37
C TYR A 223 18.50 -5.73 11.80
N ASP A 224 17.54 -5.31 10.96
CA ASP A 224 16.68 -4.15 11.23
C ASP A 224 15.90 -4.31 12.54
N ALA A 225 15.51 -5.54 12.92
CA ALA A 225 14.91 -5.82 14.22
C ALA A 225 15.94 -5.84 15.36
N ALA A 226 17.11 -6.45 15.15
CA ALA A 226 18.17 -6.55 16.15
C ALA A 226 18.66 -5.18 16.63
N VAL A 227 18.81 -4.21 15.71
CA VAL A 227 19.23 -2.85 16.08
C VAL A 227 18.23 -2.13 16.98
N GLN A 228 16.94 -2.51 16.93
CA GLN A 228 15.86 -1.94 17.74
C GLN A 228 15.75 -2.56 19.15
N LEU A 229 16.52 -3.62 19.45
CA LEU A 229 16.51 -4.25 20.76
C LEU A 229 17.08 -3.31 21.84
N ASN A 230 16.48 -3.28 23.02
CA ASN A 230 17.02 -2.55 24.16
C ASN A 230 17.98 -3.41 24.99
N ASP A 231 17.78 -4.73 24.96
CA ASP A 231 18.65 -5.71 25.60
C ASP A 231 20.00 -5.77 24.87
N ARG A 232 21.05 -5.24 25.51
CA ARG A 232 22.40 -5.14 24.92
C ARG A 232 23.02 -6.51 24.66
N GLU A 233 22.90 -7.44 25.60
CA GLU A 233 23.53 -8.76 25.47
C GLU A 233 22.87 -9.56 24.36
N LEU A 234 21.54 -9.55 24.33
CA LEU A 234 20.79 -10.19 23.25
C LEU A 234 21.07 -9.54 21.90
N LYS A 235 21.13 -8.20 21.84
CA LYS A 235 21.48 -7.46 20.61
C LYS A 235 22.84 -7.92 20.07
N ILE A 236 23.87 -7.97 20.91
CA ILE A 236 25.21 -8.40 20.51
C ILE A 236 25.18 -9.84 20.01
N SER A 237 24.54 -10.74 20.76
CA SER A 237 24.43 -12.16 20.39
C SER A 237 23.79 -12.34 19.02
N VAL A 238 22.66 -11.69 18.77
CA VAL A 238 21.95 -11.79 17.50
C VAL A 238 22.72 -11.13 16.35
N LEU A 239 23.37 -9.98 16.58
CA LEU A 239 24.19 -9.33 15.54
C LEU A 239 25.40 -10.18 15.14
N LYS A 240 26.02 -10.91 16.09
CA LYS A 240 27.11 -11.85 15.77
C LYS A 240 26.63 -13.03 14.93
N ASP A 241 25.47 -13.61 15.25
CA ASP A 241 24.85 -14.67 14.45
C ASP A 241 24.50 -14.20 13.03
N ILE A 242 23.91 -13.01 12.91
CA ILE A 242 23.60 -12.39 11.62
C ILE A 242 24.89 -12.14 10.82
N LEU A 243 25.93 -11.62 11.46
CA LEU A 243 27.22 -11.35 10.84
C LEU A 243 27.85 -12.63 10.28
N GLU A 244 27.91 -13.70 11.08
CA GLU A 244 28.45 -14.99 10.65
C GLU A 244 27.67 -15.53 9.44
N THR A 245 26.34 -15.51 9.52
CA THR A 245 25.47 -15.96 8.44
C THR A 245 25.66 -15.12 7.16
N ALA A 246 25.81 -13.81 7.30
CA ALA A 246 26.03 -12.90 6.18
C ALA A 246 27.40 -13.14 5.53
N GLU A 247 28.47 -13.27 6.32
CA GLU A 247 29.84 -13.52 5.85
C GLU A 247 29.95 -14.83 5.04
N CYS A 248 29.33 -15.91 5.51
CA CYS A 248 29.23 -17.17 4.77
C CYS A 248 28.56 -17.01 3.40
N GLY A 249 27.67 -16.03 3.27
CA GLY A 249 26.92 -15.76 2.06
C GLY A 249 27.48 -14.67 1.15
N VAL A 250 28.52 -13.92 1.54
CA VAL A 250 29.04 -12.82 0.72
C VAL A 250 29.60 -13.34 -0.60
N ASN A 251 30.47 -14.33 -0.56
CA ASN A 251 31.12 -14.86 -1.76
C ASN A 251 30.23 -15.96 -2.38
N GLN A 252 29.70 -15.69 -3.56
CA GLN A 252 28.86 -16.61 -4.33
C GLN A 252 29.66 -17.21 -5.48
N LYS A 253 29.37 -18.46 -5.83
CA LYS A 253 30.02 -19.21 -6.91
C LYS A 253 29.00 -19.89 -7.80
N SER A 254 29.19 -19.79 -9.11
CA SER A 254 28.46 -20.56 -10.12
C SER A 254 29.42 -20.98 -11.22
N GLY A 255 29.80 -22.26 -11.23
CA GLY A 255 30.90 -22.75 -12.07
C GLY A 255 32.23 -22.06 -11.72
N THR A 256 32.85 -21.43 -12.71
CA THR A 256 34.10 -20.65 -12.55
C THR A 256 33.86 -19.19 -12.15
N TYR A 257 32.62 -18.72 -12.15
CA TYR A 257 32.30 -17.33 -11.87
C TYR A 257 32.11 -17.11 -10.36
N THR A 258 32.87 -16.17 -9.80
CA THR A 258 32.77 -15.70 -8.41
C THR A 258 32.28 -14.26 -8.38
N TRP A 259 31.29 -13.97 -7.56
CA TRP A 259 30.85 -12.60 -7.30
C TRP A 259 30.51 -12.40 -5.83
N GLN A 260 30.44 -11.13 -5.42
CA GLN A 260 30.01 -10.77 -4.08
C GLN A 260 28.54 -10.36 -4.09
N ASP A 261 27.77 -10.94 -3.17
CA ASP A 261 26.42 -10.48 -2.88
C ASP A 261 26.50 -9.13 -2.15
N LYS A 262 26.17 -8.05 -2.87
CA LYS A 262 26.24 -6.67 -2.37
C LYS A 262 25.35 -6.45 -1.14
N ASN A 263 24.19 -7.10 -1.08
CA ASN A 263 23.27 -6.93 0.04
C ASN A 263 23.85 -7.54 1.31
N LYS A 264 24.45 -8.74 1.19
CA LYS A 264 25.10 -9.39 2.34
C LYS A 264 26.37 -8.65 2.75
N LEU A 265 27.16 -8.15 1.80
CA LEU A 265 28.32 -7.33 2.12
C LEU A 265 27.94 -6.07 2.90
N GLN A 266 26.82 -5.42 2.52
CA GLN A 266 26.30 -4.28 3.27
C GLN A 266 25.92 -4.68 4.70
N ILE A 267 25.18 -5.77 4.89
CA ILE A 267 24.80 -6.28 6.22
C ILE A 267 26.03 -6.60 7.07
N VAL A 268 27.09 -7.19 6.49
CA VAL A 268 28.36 -7.44 7.20
C VAL A 268 28.97 -6.14 7.71
N ASN A 269 29.06 -5.11 6.85
CA ASN A 269 29.62 -3.81 7.23
C ASN A 269 28.77 -3.13 8.31
N ASP A 270 27.45 -3.20 8.17
CA ASP A 270 26.50 -2.63 9.12
C ASP A 270 26.59 -3.32 10.49
N CYS A 271 26.62 -4.65 10.52
CA CYS A 271 26.79 -5.43 11.76
C CYS A 271 28.12 -5.08 12.45
N LYS A 272 29.24 -5.04 11.71
CA LYS A 272 30.56 -4.67 12.25
C LYS A 272 30.55 -3.26 12.84
N SER A 273 29.94 -2.31 12.15
CA SER A 273 29.81 -0.94 12.63
C SER A 273 29.05 -0.86 13.96
N VAL A 274 27.90 -1.54 14.05
CA VAL A 274 27.09 -1.56 15.27
C VAL A 274 27.80 -2.30 16.41
N LEU A 275 28.40 -3.46 16.15
CA LEU A 275 29.16 -4.23 17.14
C LEU A 275 30.33 -3.42 17.70
N ASN A 276 31.12 -2.77 16.84
CA ASN A 276 32.21 -1.88 17.25
C ASN A 276 31.69 -0.74 18.15
N SER A 277 30.54 -0.14 17.82
CA SER A 277 29.92 0.91 18.64
C SER A 277 29.46 0.42 20.03
N LEU A 278 29.19 -0.89 20.14
CA LEU A 278 28.86 -1.56 21.39
C LEU A 278 30.09 -2.06 22.15
N GLY A 279 31.30 -1.94 21.58
CA GLY A 279 32.56 -2.39 22.19
C GLY A 279 32.92 -3.86 21.95
N GLU A 280 32.38 -4.46 20.89
CA GLU A 280 32.64 -5.84 20.45
C GLU A 280 33.45 -5.91 19.15
#